data_AF-A0A0Q6S412-F1
#
_entry.id   AF-A0A0Q6S412-F1
#
_cell.length_a   1.000
_cell.length_b   1.000
_cell.length_c   1.000
_cell.angle_alpha   90.00
_cell.angle_beta   90.00
_cell.angle_gamma   90.00
#
_symmetry.space_group_name_H-M   'P 1'
#
loop_
_entity.id
_entity.type
_entity.pdbx_description
1 polymer ?
#
loop_
_entity_poly.entity_id
_entity_poly.type
_entity_poly.pdbx_seq_one_letter_code
_entity_poly.pdbx_strand_id
1 'polypeptide(L)'
;MANKQVVFPVGKEAQATAYRNWTNAQFDLLFPGVGMFGYGETVIDRHGQRVEAFLGLPFEYPVGTPLDEPAGGAAMRADGIIVDAAEMPIVD
;
A
#
# COMPACT_ATOMS: atom_id res chain seq x y z
N MET A 1 13.07 -9.32 4.77
CA MET A 1 11.76 -9.14 5.44
C MET A 1 10.79 -8.79 4.31
N ALA A 2 9.60 -9.38 4.25
CA ALA A 2 8.67 -9.17 3.13
C ALA A 2 8.01 -7.80 3.21
N ASN A 3 7.89 -7.10 2.07
CA ASN A 3 7.10 -5.87 1.96
C ASN A 3 5.67 -6.16 2.41
N LYS A 4 5.14 -5.36 3.34
CA LYS A 4 3.76 -5.51 3.84
C LYS A 4 2.75 -4.92 2.86
N GLN A 5 1.51 -5.33 3.01
CA GLN A 5 0.38 -4.83 2.24
C GLN A 5 -0.72 -4.36 3.19
N VAL A 6 -1.57 -3.45 2.71
CA VAL A 6 -2.77 -2.99 3.41
C VAL A 6 -3.98 -3.50 2.64
N VAL A 7 -4.83 -4.28 3.30
CA VAL A 7 -6.06 -4.80 2.72
C VAL A 7 -7.26 -4.02 3.28
N PHE A 8 -8.00 -3.37 2.39
CA PHE A 8 -9.23 -2.64 2.71
C PHE A 8 -10.45 -3.52 2.41
N PRO A 9 -11.38 -3.66 3.37
CA PRO A 9 -12.60 -4.46 3.19
C PRO A 9 -13.46 -3.99 2.01
N VAL A 10 -14.33 -4.88 1.54
CA VAL A 10 -15.38 -4.55 0.56
C VAL A 10 -16.22 -3.38 1.09
N GLY A 11 -16.51 -2.40 0.23
CA GLY A 11 -17.22 -1.17 0.61
C GLY A 11 -16.33 -0.03 1.14
N LYS A 12 -15.00 -0.22 1.18
CA LYS A 12 -14.00 0.80 1.55
C LYS A 12 -13.11 1.21 0.37
N GLU A 13 -13.61 1.12 -0.85
CA GLU A 13 -12.85 1.38 -2.08
C GLU A 13 -12.38 2.84 -2.17
N ALA A 14 -13.19 3.78 -1.66
CA ALA A 14 -12.84 5.19 -1.61
C ALA A 14 -11.65 5.45 -0.66
N GLN A 15 -11.62 4.77 0.48
CA GLN A 15 -10.54 4.86 1.46
C GLN A 15 -9.26 4.19 0.95
N ALA A 16 -9.37 3.03 0.30
CA ALA A 16 -8.23 2.40 -0.38
C ALA A 16 -7.62 3.36 -1.42
N THR A 17 -8.46 3.98 -2.24
CA THR A 17 -8.03 4.96 -3.25
C THR A 17 -7.38 6.19 -2.61
N ALA A 18 -7.96 6.71 -1.51
CA ALA A 18 -7.39 7.84 -0.78
C ALA A 18 -6.02 7.48 -0.17
N TYR A 19 -5.88 6.29 0.42
CA TYR A 19 -4.61 5.80 0.95
C TYR A 19 -3.55 5.63 -0.14
N ARG A 20 -3.90 5.06 -1.29
CA ARG A 20 -3.00 4.92 -2.45
C ARG A 20 -2.50 6.27 -2.95
N ASN A 21 -3.41 7.23 -3.12
CA ASN A 21 -3.05 8.57 -3.60
C ASN A 21 -2.17 9.30 -2.60
N TRP A 22 -2.49 9.21 -1.30
CA TRP A 22 -1.65 9.76 -0.23
C TRP A 22 -0.27 9.11 -0.22
N THR A 23 -0.20 7.80 -0.33
CA THR A 23 1.05 7.02 -0.37
C THR A 23 1.94 7.44 -1.53
N ASN A 24 1.37 7.57 -2.73
CA ASN A 24 2.11 8.04 -3.91
C ASN A 24 2.62 9.48 -3.72
N ALA A 25 1.81 10.37 -3.15
CA ALA A 25 2.23 11.73 -2.87
C ALA A 25 3.37 11.80 -1.83
N GLN A 26 3.29 11.00 -0.75
CA GLN A 26 4.37 10.92 0.23
C GLN A 26 5.65 10.34 -0.38
N PHE A 27 5.51 9.33 -1.22
CA PHE A 27 6.65 8.70 -1.86
C PHE A 27 7.36 9.66 -2.83
N ASP A 28 6.62 10.42 -3.64
CA ASP A 28 7.21 11.41 -4.54
C ASP A 28 7.95 12.53 -3.78
N LEU A 29 7.47 12.92 -2.60
CA LEU A 29 8.18 13.86 -1.72
C LEU A 29 9.49 13.30 -1.17
N LEU A 30 9.51 12.01 -0.82
CA LEU A 30 10.69 11.33 -0.26
C LEU A 30 11.71 10.95 -1.34
N PHE A 31 11.23 10.58 -2.53
CA PHE A 31 12.03 10.10 -3.64
C PHE A 31 11.61 10.76 -4.96
N PRO A 32 11.92 12.06 -5.14
CA PRO A 32 11.49 12.81 -6.32
C PRO A 32 12.00 12.16 -7.61
N GLY A 33 11.09 11.95 -8.57
CA GLY A 33 11.43 11.42 -9.90
C GLY A 33 11.57 9.90 -9.98
N VAL A 34 11.29 9.16 -8.90
CA VAL A 34 11.25 7.69 -8.93
C VAL A 34 9.92 7.16 -9.47
N GLY A 35 8.83 7.94 -9.39
CA GLY A 35 7.52 7.59 -9.91
C GLY A 35 6.54 7.18 -8.80
N MET A 36 5.77 6.12 -9.04
CA MET A 36 4.69 5.67 -8.15
C MET A 36 5.15 4.57 -7.20
N PHE A 37 4.65 4.59 -5.97
CA PHE A 37 4.89 3.55 -4.95
C PHE A 37 3.79 2.50 -4.91
N GLY A 38 2.54 2.96 -4.88
CA GLY A 38 1.38 2.09 -4.83
C GLY A 38 1.19 1.32 -6.12
N TYR A 39 0.27 0.36 -6.12
CA TYR A 39 -0.09 -0.34 -7.35
C TYR A 39 -0.62 0.67 -8.37
N GLY A 40 -0.04 0.67 -9.57
CA GLY A 40 -0.49 1.55 -10.67
C GLY A 40 -1.94 1.27 -11.09
N GLU A 41 -2.40 0.05 -10.85
CA GLU A 41 -3.76 -0.42 -11.13
C GLU A 41 -4.49 -0.86 -9.86
N THR A 42 -5.78 -1.10 -9.99
CA THR A 42 -6.62 -1.67 -8.94
C THR A 42 -6.21 -3.13 -8.69
N VAL A 43 -5.73 -3.44 -7.49
CA VAL A 43 -5.49 -4.83 -7.07
C VAL A 43 -6.63 -5.27 -6.15
N ILE A 44 -7.23 -6.41 -6.49
CA ILE A 44 -8.32 -7.04 -5.74
C ILE A 44 -7.88 -8.45 -5.36
N ASP A 45 -8.07 -8.81 -4.09
CA ASP A 45 -7.77 -10.16 -3.59
C ASP A 45 -8.91 -11.14 -3.93
N ARG A 46 -8.73 -12.43 -3.59
CA ARG A 46 -9.75 -13.47 -3.85
C ARG A 46 -11.08 -13.27 -3.12
N HIS A 47 -11.11 -12.39 -2.12
CA HIS A 47 -12.29 -12.06 -1.31
C HIS A 47 -12.97 -10.79 -1.80
N GLY A 48 -12.50 -10.19 -2.89
CA GLY A 48 -13.03 -8.93 -3.42
C GLY A 48 -12.52 -7.68 -2.69
N GLN A 49 -11.53 -7.81 -1.82
CA GLN A 49 -10.98 -6.72 -1.02
C GLN A 49 -9.90 -5.96 -1.79
N ARG A 50 -9.76 -4.67 -1.51
CA ARG A 50 -8.77 -3.81 -2.15
C ARG A 50 -7.42 -4.00 -1.49
N VAL A 51 -6.37 -4.23 -2.28
CA VAL A 51 -5.00 -4.40 -1.78
C VAL A 51 -4.18 -3.18 -2.19
N GLU A 52 -3.50 -2.56 -1.23
CA GLU A 52 -2.59 -1.44 -1.45
C GLU A 52 -1.22 -1.71 -0.83
N ALA A 53 -0.17 -1.10 -1.36
CA ALA A 53 1.18 -1.24 -0.83
C ALA A 53 1.31 -0.49 0.52
N PHE A 54 1.97 -1.09 1.51
CA PHE A 54 2.23 -0.44 2.79
C PHE A 54 3.46 0.48 2.68
N LEU A 55 3.28 1.79 2.88
CA LEU A 55 4.38 2.77 2.92
C LEU A 55 5.12 2.73 4.26
N GLY A 56 6.08 1.82 4.39
CA GLY A 56 6.95 1.72 5.56
C GLY A 56 7.85 0.48 5.52
N LEU A 57 8.47 0.15 6.66
CA LEU A 57 9.38 -1.00 6.78
C LEU A 57 8.67 -2.37 6.69
N PRO A 58 9.31 -3.39 6.08
CA PRO A 58 10.51 -3.29 5.24
C PRO A 58 10.13 -2.76 3.86
N PHE A 59 11.01 -1.92 3.31
CA PHE A 59 10.83 -1.35 1.99
C PHE A 59 12.08 -1.63 1.14
N GLU A 60 11.86 -2.10 -0.08
CA GLU A 60 12.94 -2.55 -0.96
C GLU A 60 13.27 -1.57 -2.10
N TYR A 61 12.68 -0.36 -2.21
CA TYR A 61 13.11 0.56 -3.28
C TYR A 61 13.15 2.06 -2.95
N PRO A 62 14.33 2.66 -2.69
CA PRO A 62 15.64 2.11 -3.00
C PRO A 62 16.04 0.99 -2.03
N VAL A 63 16.55 -0.12 -2.59
CA VAL A 63 16.91 -1.35 -1.87
C VAL A 63 17.78 -1.02 -0.67
N GLY A 64 17.41 -1.54 0.50
CA GLY A 64 18.18 -1.42 1.73
C GLY A 64 18.03 -0.08 2.45
N THR A 65 17.07 0.76 2.06
CA THR A 65 16.75 1.99 2.81
C THR A 65 15.56 1.73 3.75
N PRO A 66 15.79 1.70 5.07
CA PRO A 66 14.71 1.72 6.03
C PRO A 66 13.84 2.97 5.82
N LEU A 67 12.53 2.77 5.72
CA LEU A 67 11.57 3.86 5.63
C LEU A 67 10.55 3.75 6.76
N ASP A 68 10.60 4.70 7.68
CA ASP A 68 9.52 4.87 8.65
C ASP A 68 8.27 5.38 7.93
N GLU A 69 7.11 4.88 8.34
CA GLU A 69 5.86 5.36 7.77
C GLU A 69 5.68 6.86 8.08
N PRO A 70 5.38 7.71 7.07
CA PRO A 70 5.15 9.13 7.29
C PRO A 70 3.99 9.41 8.25
N ALA A 71 4.08 10.52 8.98
CA ALA A 71 3.02 10.96 9.87
C ALA A 71 1.68 11.07 9.14
N GLY A 72 0.62 10.53 9.75
CA GLY A 72 -0.72 10.45 9.15
C GLY A 72 -1.03 9.13 8.44
N GLY A 73 -0.02 8.28 8.16
CA GLY A 73 -0.26 6.97 7.57
C GLY A 73 -1.23 6.10 8.38
N ALA A 74 -1.11 6.12 9.71
CA ALA A 74 -2.01 5.41 10.65
C ALA A 74 -3.47 5.78 10.48
N ALA A 75 -3.76 7.07 10.31
CA ALA A 75 -5.11 7.55 10.08
C ALA A 75 -5.61 7.19 8.66
N MET A 76 -4.74 7.31 7.65
CA MET A 76 -5.12 7.06 6.26
C MET A 76 -5.49 5.59 5.99
N ARG A 77 -4.85 4.65 6.68
CA ARG A 77 -5.17 3.22 6.57
C ARG A 77 -6.04 2.67 7.70
N ALA A 78 -6.68 3.52 8.50
CA ALA A 78 -7.43 3.08 9.69
C ALA A 78 -8.52 2.05 9.40
N ASP A 79 -9.06 2.05 8.17
CA ASP A 79 -10.05 1.08 7.69
C ASP A 79 -9.42 -0.18 7.06
N GLY A 80 -8.09 -0.26 6.95
CA GLY A 80 -7.36 -1.36 6.35
C GLY A 80 -6.60 -2.20 7.39
N ILE A 81 -6.27 -3.44 7.01
CA ILE A 81 -5.49 -4.37 7.84
C ILE A 81 -4.13 -4.57 7.19
N ILE A 82 -3.06 -4.47 7.99
CA ILE A 82 -1.71 -4.77 7.52
C ILE A 82 -1.50 -6.28 7.50
N VAL A 83 -1.13 -6.81 6.35
CA VAL A 83 -0.83 -8.23 6.13
C VAL A 83 0.57 -8.39 5.52
N ASP A 84 1.17 -9.57 5.68
CA ASP A 84 2.45 -9.88 5.01
C ASP A 84 2.24 -10.20 3.53
N ALA A 85 1.10 -10.81 3.18
CA ALA A 85 0.65 -11.01 1.81
C ALA A 85 -0.88 -11.14 1.78
N ALA A 86 -1.52 -10.46 0.83
CA ALA A 86 -2.92 -10.62 0.52
C ALA A 86 -3.16 -11.94 -0.22
N GLU A 87 -4.36 -12.49 -0.05
CA GLU A 87 -4.74 -13.73 -0.71
C GLU A 87 -5.12 -13.46 -2.17
N MET A 88 -4.12 -13.38 -3.05
CA MET A 88 -4.34 -13.10 -4.47
C MET A 88 -5.23 -14.17 -5.13
N PRO A 89 -6.08 -13.82 -6.12
CA PRO A 89 -6.83 -14.79 -6.90
C PRO A 89 -5.86 -15.80 -7.55
N ILE A 90 -6.22 -17.09 -7.49
CA ILE A 90 -5.50 -18.11 -8.26
C ILE A 90 -5.95 -17.95 -9.72
N VAL A 91 -4.99 -17.66 -10.60
CA VAL A 91 -5.21 -17.68 -12.04
C VAL A 91 -4.80 -19.07 -12.51
N ASP A 92 -5.78 -19.87 -12.95
CA ASP A 92 -5.54 -21.18 -13.58
C ASP A 92 -4.89 -21.04 -14.96
#